data_AF-A0A2R6NL24-F1
#
_entry.id   AF-A0A2R6NL24-F1
#
_cell.length_a   1.000
_cell.length_b   1.000
_cell.length_c   1.000
_cell.angle_alpha   90.00
_cell.angle_beta   90.00
_cell.angle_gamma   90.00
#
_symmetry.space_group_name_H-M   'P 1'
#
loop_
_entity.id
_entity.type
_entity.pdbx_description
1 polymer ?
#
loop_
_entity_poly.entity_id
_entity_poly.type
_entity_poly.pdbx_seq_one_letter_code
_entity_poly.pdbx_strand_id
1 'polypeptide(L)' 'MPEMHVQFVNLVSGSHLQVGEGLLSCTPSVQTSQTFALFGRRIMLIDTPGFDDTTKSDTEVLKMIASSLADA' A
#
# COMPACT_ATOMS: atom_id res chain seq x y z
N MET A 1 16.06 3.17 -1.59
CA MET A 1 15.82 2.32 -0.41
C MET A 1 14.86 1.25 -0.85
N PRO A 2 15.13 -0.05 -0.68
CA PRO A 2 14.14 -1.09 -1.00
C PRO A 2 12.90 -0.83 -0.14
N GLU A 3 11.72 -0.85 -0.75
CA GLU A 3 10.48 -0.42 -0.12
C GLU A 3 10.07 -1.32 1.05
N MET A 4 10.36 -0.87 2.27
CA MET A 4 9.97 -1.53 3.53
C MET A 4 8.45 -1.43 3.83
N HIS A 5 7.67 -0.71 3.02
CA HIS A 5 6.27 -0.41 3.31
C HIS A 5 5.37 -1.66 3.29
N VAL A 6 5.46 -2.49 2.24
CA VAL A 6 4.64 -3.71 2.11
C VAL A 6 5.00 -4.75 3.18
N GLN A 7 6.29 -4.87 3.51
CA GLN A 7 6.73 -5.79 4.57
C GLN A 7 6.15 -5.39 5.93
N PHE A 8 6.10 -4.09 6.24
CA PHE A 8 5.46 -3.59 7.44
C PHE A 8 3.95 -3.90 7.46
N VAL A 9 3.26 -3.68 6.33
CA VAL A 9 1.82 -3.98 6.22
C VAL A 9 1.55 -5.46 6.48
N ASN A 10 2.31 -6.37 5.86
CA ASN A 10 2.17 -7.81 6.08
C ASN A 10 2.45 -8.21 7.54
N LEU A 11 3.51 -7.66 8.13
CA LEU A 11 3.89 -7.93 9.51
C LEU A 11 2.79 -7.54 10.51
N VAL A 12 2.23 -6.35 10.36
CA VAL A 12 1.27 -5.80 11.34
C VAL A 12 -0.14 -6.36 11.13
N SER A 13 -0.54 -6.63 9.89
CA SER A 13 -1.89 -7.09 9.56
C SER A 13 -2.04 -8.62 9.47
N GLY A 14 -0.93 -9.37 9.34
CA GLY A 14 -0.96 -10.79 8.99
C GLY A 14 -1.36 -11.07 7.53
N SER A 15 -1.39 -10.03 6.70
CA SER A 15 -1.66 -10.15 5.27
C SER A 15 -0.46 -10.74 4.52
N HIS A 16 -0.72 -11.15 3.28
CA HIS A 16 0.29 -11.72 2.37
C HIS A 16 0.29 -10.94 1.05
N LEU A 17 0.45 -9.62 1.14
CA LEU A 17 0.60 -8.73 -0.01
C LEU A 17 1.93 -9.00 -0.71
N GLN A 18 1.97 -8.76 -2.03
CA GLN A 18 3.18 -8.97 -2.83
C GLN A 18 4.24 -7.93 -2.49
N VAL A 19 5.36 -8.38 -1.93
CA VAL A 19 6.53 -7.54 -1.66
C VAL A 19 7.39 -7.49 -2.91
N GLY A 20 7.75 -6.28 -3.36
CA GLY A 20 8.67 -6.13 -4.49
C GLY A 20 10.10 -6.56 -4.15
N GLU A 21 10.80 -7.15 -5.11
CA GLU A 21 12.22 -7.47 -4.96
C GLU A 21 13.11 -6.34 -5.52
N GLY A 22 14.03 -5.82 -4.69
CA GLY A 22 15.04 -4.86 -5.13
C GLY A 22 14.56 -3.40 -5.21
N LEU A 23 14.83 -2.73 -6.34
CA LEU A 23 14.48 -1.32 -6.61
C LEU A 23 13.18 -1.15 -7.41
N LEU A 24 12.55 -2.26 -7.81
CA LEU A 24 11.28 -2.23 -8.52
C LEU A 24 10.16 -2.29 -7.48
N SER A 25 9.48 -1.16 -7.30
CA SER A 25 8.24 -1.09 -6.52
C SER A 25 7.20 -1.96 -7.21
N CYS A 26 6.88 -3.12 -6.63
CA CYS A 26 5.89 -4.06 -7.18
C CYS A 26 4.46 -3.72 -6.76
N THR A 27 4.17 -2.48 -6.37
CA THR A 27 2.80 -1.99 -6.19
C THR A 27 2.43 -1.12 -7.39
N PRO A 28 2.06 -1.70 -8.55
CA PRO A 28 1.54 -0.94 -9.67
C PRO A 28 0.17 -0.30 -9.37
N SER A 29 -0.46 -0.69 -8.26
CA SER A 29 -1.80 -0.28 -7.84
C SER A 29 -1.90 -0.18 -6.31
N VAL A 30 -2.91 0.54 -5.82
CA VAL A 30 -3.26 0.58 -4.39
C VAL A 30 -3.63 -0.83 -3.90
N GLN A 31 -3.13 -1.22 -2.73
CA GLN A 31 -3.41 -2.51 -2.10
C GLN A 31 -3.95 -2.30 -0.70
N THR A 32 -4.86 -3.18 -0.28
CA THR A 32 -5.44 -3.15 1.07
C THR A 32 -5.06 -4.40 1.84
N SER A 33 -4.71 -4.23 3.11
CA SER A 33 -4.53 -5.35 4.01
C SER A 33 -5.86 -5.99 4.36
N GLN A 34 -5.82 -7.22 4.88
CA GLN A 34 -6.95 -7.73 5.66
C GLN A 34 -7.21 -6.81 6.85
N THR A 35 -8.48 -6.69 7.25
CA THR A 35 -8.84 -5.98 8.47
C THR A 35 -8.36 -6.76 9.69
N PHE A 36 -7.69 -6.10 10.62
CA PHE A 36 -7.20 -6.71 11.86
C PHE A 36 -7.58 -5.86 13.07
N ALA A 37 -7.49 -6.47 14.26
CA ALA A 37 -7.76 -5.79 15.52
C ALA A 37 -6.45 -5.30 16.15
N LEU A 38 -6.39 -4.00 16.48
CA LEU A 38 -5.28 -3.42 17.21
C LEU A 38 -5.83 -2.49 18.29
N PHE A 39 -5.45 -2.74 19.54
CA PHE A 39 -5.93 -1.99 20.72
C PHE A 39 -7.46 -1.82 20.77
N GLY A 40 -8.20 -2.90 20.43
CA GLY A 40 -9.67 -2.90 20.43
C GLY A 40 -10.33 -2.18 19.24
N ARG A 41 -9.54 -1.71 18.26
CA ARG A 41 -10.04 -1.05 17.05
C ARG A 41 -9.87 -1.97 15.84
N ARG A 42 -10.83 -1.94 14.92
CA ARG A 42 -10.66 -2.53 13.58
C ARG A 42 -9.85 -1.57 12.72
N ILE A 43 -8.74 -2.08 12.19
CA ILE A 43 -7.80 -1.33 11.35
C ILE A 43 -7.68 -2.05 10.01
N MET A 44 -7.62 -1.26 8.93
CA MET A 44 -7.22 -1.70 7.59
C MET A 44 -6.10 -0.77 7.15
N LEU A 45 -5.01 -1.35 6.64
CA LEU A 45 -3.91 -0.57 6.06
C LEU A 45 -4.10 -0.51 4.55
N ILE A 46 -3.92 0.69 3.99
CA ILE A 46 -3.94 0.95 2.55
C ILE A 46 -2.52 1.30 2.15
N ASP A 47 -1.90 0.44 1.35
CA ASP A 47 -0.59 0.67 0.77
C ASP A 47 -0.75 1.26 -0.63
N THR A 48 -0.02 2.32 -0.92
CA THR A 48 -0.17 3.10 -2.15
C THR A 48 1.16 3.19 -2.88
N PRO A 49 1.19 3.29 -4.22
CA PRO A 49 2.41 3.62 -4.94
C PRO A 49 3.05 4.90 -4.38
N GLY A 50 4.37 4.92 -4.30
CA GLY A 50 5.10 6.12 -3.89
C GLY A 50 4.98 7.24 -4.92
N PHE A 51 5.00 8.49 -4.46
CA PHE A 51 5.11 9.66 -5.36
C PHE A 51 6.43 9.67 -6.15
N ASP A 52 7.46 9.01 -5.63
CA ASP A 52 8.76 8.89 -6.28
C ASP A 52 8.81 7.75 -7.33
N ASP A 53 7.67 7.18 -7.73
CA ASP A 53 7.60 6.13 -8.76
C ASP A 53 7.92 6.71 -10.15
N THR A 54 9.05 6.32 -10.70
CA THR A 54 9.51 6.73 -12.05
C THR A 54 8.55 6.39 -13.20
N THR A 55 7.52 5.58 -12.97
CA THR A 55 6.54 5.14 -13.98
C THR A 55 5.20 5.86 -13.92
N LYS A 56 4.93 6.67 -12.88
CA LYS A 56 3.64 7.35 -12.68
C LYS A 56 3.86 8.79 -12.25
N SER A 57 3.00 9.69 -12.72
CA SER A 57 2.98 11.07 -12.23
C SER A 57 2.32 11.17 -10.86
N ASP A 58 2.71 12.16 -10.06
CA ASP A 58 2.06 12.47 -8.78
C ASP A 58 0.54 12.60 -8.90
N THR A 59 0.07 13.16 -10.03
CA THR A 59 -1.37 13.32 -10.28
C THR A 59 -2.07 11.98 -10.47
N GLU A 60 -1.41 11.00 -11.09
CA GLU A 60 -1.96 9.64 -11.19
C GLU A 60 -1.98 8.95 -9.83
N VAL A 61 -0.93 9.12 -9.02
CA VAL A 61 -0.89 8.63 -7.63
C VAL A 61 -2.04 9.22 -6.81
N LEU A 62 -2.25 10.54 -6.86
CA LEU A 62 -3.36 11.20 -6.18
C LEU A 62 -4.74 10.68 -6.63
N LYS A 63 -4.93 10.47 -7.93
CA LYS A 63 -6.19 9.92 -8.47
C LYS A 63 -6.44 8.51 -7.95
N MET A 64 -5.41 7.67 -7.88
CA MET A 64 -5.54 6.33 -7.33
C MET A 64 -5.94 6.36 -5.85
N ILE A 65 -5.29 7.21 -5.03
CA ILE A 65 -5.64 7.40 -3.62
C ILE A 65 -7.09 7.86 -3.48
N ALA A 66 -7.49 8.88 -4.25
CA ALA A 66 -8.84 9.44 -4.19
C ALA A 66 -9.90 8.41 -4.58
N SER A 67 -9.66 7.62 -5.63
CA SER A 67 -10.55 6.53 -6.04
C SER A 67 -10.69 5.49 -4.93
N SER A 68 -9.56 5.03 -4.37
CA SER A 68 -9.59 4.01 -3.31
C SER A 68 -10.31 4.46 -2.04
N LEU A 69 -10.25 5.75 -1.71
CA LEU A 69 -10.99 6.31 -0.56
C LEU A 69 -12.46 6.56 -0.87
N ALA A 70 -12.83 6.81 -2.12
CA ALA A 70 -14.22 6.99 -2.54
C ALA A 70 -14.99 5.66 -2.57
N ASP A 71 -14.30 4.54 -2.84
CA ASP A 71 -14.87 3.21 -2.94
C ASP A 71 -14.91 2.43 -1.60
N ALA A 72 -14.42 3.04 -0.50
CA ALA A 72 -14.26 2.42 0.82
C ALA A 72 -15.46 2.57 1.77
#